data_AF-A0A8H4FHM5-F1
#
_entry.id   AF-A0A8H4FHM5-F1
#
_cell.length_a   1.000
_cell.length_b   1.000
_cell.length_c   1.000
_cell.angle_alpha   90.00
_cell.angle_beta   90.00
_cell.angle_gamma   90.00
#
_symmetry.space_group_name_H-M   'P 1'
#
loop_
_entity.id
_entity.type
_entity.pdbx_description
1 polymer ?
#
loop_
_entity_poly.entity_id
_entity_poly.type
_entity_poly.pdbx_seq_one_letter_code
_entity_poly.pdbx_strand_id
1 'polypeptide(L)' 'MCEWYRRNYACGHHFTGASEWCYRYSQTQKRCKVVVTQVDYDASVCKSCMKKGHKTEVPWEHMIDRTKYDPSRDE' A
#
# COMPACT_ATOMS: atom_id res chain seq x y z
N MET A 1 -10.48 14.93 -2.60
CA MET A 1 -10.50 14.37 -1.24
C MET A 1 -10.20 15.50 -0.28
N CYS A 2 -11.05 15.73 0.72
CA CYS A 2 -11.05 16.95 1.54
C CYS A 2 -10.62 16.62 2.98
N GLU A 3 -11.26 15.63 3.60
CA GLU A 3 -10.84 15.06 4.88
C GLU A 3 -9.98 13.81 4.70
N TRP A 4 -9.02 13.63 5.61
CA TRP A 4 -8.08 12.52 5.59
C TRP A 4 -7.98 11.86 6.96
N TYR A 5 -7.90 10.54 6.96
CA TYR A 5 -7.65 9.72 8.15
C TYR A 5 -6.36 8.91 7.98
N ARG A 6 -5.77 8.52 9.10
CA ARG A 6 -4.65 7.59 9.15
C ARG A 6 -5.07 6.33 9.90
N ARG A 7 -4.84 5.17 9.31
CA ARG A 7 -5.00 3.88 9.99
C ARG A 7 -3.62 3.28 10.25
N ASN A 8 -3.31 3.02 11.51
CA ASN A 8 -2.09 2.32 11.93
C ASN A 8 -2.37 0.82 12.09
N TYR A 9 -1.47 -0.02 11.58
CA TYR A 9 -1.60 -1.47 11.63
C TYR A 9 -0.64 -2.07 12.67
N ALA A 10 -0.96 -3.26 13.18
CA ALA A 10 -0.10 -3.98 14.13
C ALA A 10 1.30 -4.29 13.58
N CYS A 11 1.46 -4.39 12.25
CA CYS A 11 2.78 -4.57 11.61
C CYS A 11 3.64 -3.29 11.54
N GLY A 12 3.24 -2.19 12.19
CA GLY A 12 3.96 -0.92 12.21
C GLY A 12 3.80 -0.05 10.96
N HIS A 13 3.06 -0.52 9.95
CA HIS A 13 2.72 0.27 8.76
C HIS A 13 1.49 1.15 9.02
N HIS A 14 1.32 2.19 8.20
CA HIS A 14 0.12 3.02 8.22
C HIS A 14 -0.41 3.28 6.81
N PHE A 15 -1.71 3.52 6.71
CA PHE A 15 -2.39 3.95 5.49
C PHE A 15 -3.04 5.31 5.72
N THR A 16 -2.84 6.24 4.79
CA THR A 16 -3.53 7.54 4.81
C THR A 16 -4.57 7.54 3.70
N GLY A 17 -5.84 7.65 4.08
CA GLY A 17 -6.97 7.60 3.17
C GLY A 17 -7.81 8.86 3.24
N ALA A 18 -8.61 9.11 2.21
CA ALA A 18 -9.65 10.12 2.26
C ALA A 18 -10.91 9.54 2.92
N SER A 19 -11.47 10.23 3.90
CA SER A 19 -12.75 9.84 4.51
C SER A 19 -13.93 10.23 3.63
N GLU A 20 -13.83 11.35 2.92
CA GLU A 20 -14.91 11.88 2.11
C GLU A 20 -14.51 12.29 0.69
N TRP A 21 -15.51 12.26 -0.19
CA TRP A 21 -15.40 12.85 -1.50
C TRP A 21 -15.39 14.38 -1.41
N CYS A 22 -14.54 15.03 -2.19
CA CYS A 22 -14.35 16.47 -2.10
C CYS A 22 -14.92 17.17 -3.31
N TYR A 23 -15.95 17.97 -3.09
CA TYR A 23 -16.61 18.72 -4.15
C TYR A 23 -15.66 19.66 -4.91
N ARG A 24 -14.69 20.27 -4.22
CA ARG A 24 -13.66 21.13 -4.86
C ARG A 24 -12.77 20.36 -5.84
N TYR A 25 -12.47 19.09 -5.54
CA TYR A 25 -11.67 18.27 -6.45
C TYR A 25 -12.44 18.01 -7.76
N SER A 26 -13.74 17.72 -7.69
CA SER A 26 -14.57 17.51 -8.89
C SER A 26 -14.55 18.69 -9.86
N GLN A 27 -14.48 19.92 -9.34
CA GLN A 27 -14.47 21.13 -10.16
C GLN A 27 -13.08 21.51 -10.66
N THR A 28 -12.07 21.37 -9.80
CA THR A 28 -10.73 21.93 -10.07
C THR A 28 -9.72 20.90 -10.54
N GLN A 29 -10.00 19.60 -10.33
CA GLN A 29 -9.06 18.48 -10.45
C GLN A 29 -7.78 18.66 -9.61
N LYS A 30 -7.77 19.62 -8.68
CA LYS A 30 -6.65 19.86 -7.76
C LYS A 30 -6.89 19.12 -6.46
N ARG A 31 -5.91 18.29 -6.06
CA ARG A 31 -5.93 17.59 -4.77
C ARG A 31 -5.82 18.60 -3.63
N CYS A 32 -6.63 18.43 -2.59
CA CYS A 32 -6.47 19.21 -1.37
C CYS A 32 -5.20 18.78 -0.63
N LYS A 33 -4.70 19.67 0.23
CA LYS A 33 -3.61 19.35 1.15
C LYS A 33 -4.03 18.15 2.01
N VAL A 34 -3.12 17.19 2.15
CA VAL A 34 -3.32 16.05 3.05
C VAL A 34 -3.17 16.56 4.48
N VAL A 35 -4.28 16.64 5.21
CA VAL A 35 -4.31 17.00 6.63
C VAL A 35 -5.07 15.89 7.35
N VAL A 36 -4.34 15.10 8.13
CA VAL A 36 -4.91 13.98 8.89
C VAL A 36 -5.61 14.53 10.11
N THR A 37 -6.93 14.35 10.18
CA THR A 37 -7.76 14.80 11.31
C THR A 37 -8.12 13.66 12.26
N GLN A 38 -8.07 12.41 11.77
CA GLN A 38 -8.43 11.22 12.53
C GLN A 38 -7.34 10.16 12.41
N VAL A 39 -7.05 9.49 13.52
CA VAL A 39 -6.08 8.40 13.58
C VAL A 39 -6.71 7.20 14.26
N ASP A 40 -6.85 6.11 13.51
CA ASP A 40 -7.39 4.84 13.96
C ASP A 40 -6.28 3.79 14.11
N TYR A 41 -6.54 2.80 14.96
CA TYR A 41 -5.69 1.62 15.10
C TYR A 41 -6.44 0.36 14.68
N ASP A 42 -5.78 -0.46 13.89
CA ASP A 42 -6.27 -1.74 13.37
C ASP A 42 -5.28 -2.84 13.78
N ALA A 43 -5.77 -3.82 14.54
CA ALA A 43 -4.96 -4.92 15.04
C ALA A 43 -4.52 -5.91 13.94
N SER A 44 -5.04 -5.77 12.71
CA SER A 44 -4.61 -6.59 11.57
C SER A 44 -3.27 -6.14 10.99
N VAL A 45 -2.66 -7.03 10.19
CA VAL A 45 -1.50 -6.68 9.36
C VAL A 45 -1.96 -5.99 8.07
N CYS A 46 -1.16 -5.05 7.56
CA CYS A 46 -1.53 -4.36 6.33
C CYS A 46 -1.57 -5.33 5.12
N LYS A 47 -2.34 -5.00 4.08
CA LYS A 47 -2.49 -5.83 2.87
C LYS A 47 -1.15 -6.19 2.21
N SER A 48 -0.18 -5.29 2.26
CA SER A 48 1.16 -5.53 1.70
C SER A 48 1.92 -6.59 2.47
N CYS A 49 1.85 -6.59 3.81
CA CYS A 49 2.44 -7.63 4.65
C CYS A 49 1.71 -8.97 4.47
N MET A 50 0.38 -8.94 4.34
CA MET A 50 -0.43 -10.13 4.09
C MET A 50 0.00 -10.84 2.79
N LYS A 51 0.21 -10.09 1.70
CA LYS A 51 0.68 -10.63 0.41
C LYS A 51 2.11 -11.17 0.44
N LYS A 52 3.00 -10.63 1.29
CA LYS A 52 4.36 -11.19 1.44
C LYS A 52 4.35 -12.57 2.10
N GLY A 53 3.37 -12.85 2.96
CA GLY A 53 3.21 -14.16 3.59
C GLY A 53 2.63 -15.22 2.66
N HIS A 54 1.78 -14.82 1.71
CA HIS A 54 1.21 -15.70 0.69
C HIS A 54 1.83 -15.38 -0.67
N LYS A 55 2.93 -16.06 -1.03
CA LYS A 55 3.30 -16.17 -2.44
C LYS A 55 2.16 -16.90 -3.14
N THR A 56 1.34 -16.17 -3.89
CA THR A 56 0.42 -16.80 -4.82
C THR A 56 1.26 -17.50 -5.87
N GLU A 57 1.34 -18.83 -5.78
CA GLU A 57 2.00 -19.64 -6.80
C GLU A 57 1.28 -19.39 -8.11
N VAL A 58 1.95 -18.65 -9.01
CA VAL A 58 1.41 -18.43 -10.34
C VAL A 58 1.72 -19.67 -11.19
N PRO A 59 0.79 -20.16 -12.03
CA PRO A 59 0.99 -21.43 -12.76
C PRO A 59 2.22 -21.48 -13.65
N TRP A 60 2.82 -20.34 -13.97
CA TRP A 60 4.05 -20.22 -14.76
C TRP A 60 5.31 -20.01 -13.90
N GLU A 61 5.21 -19.89 -12.58
CA GLU A 61 6.34 -19.53 -11.72
C GLU A 61 7.47 -20.54 -11.80
N HIS A 62 7.13 -21.82 -11.93
CA HIS A 62 8.07 -22.92 -12.12
C HIS A 62 8.82 -22.88 -13.45
N MET A 63 8.36 -22.08 -14.42
CA MET A 63 9.05 -21.91 -15.71
C MET A 63 10.19 -20.87 -15.64
N ILE A 64 10.32 -20.13 -14.54
CA ILE A 64 11.42 -19.17 -14.36
C ILE A 64 12.61 -19.89 -13.73
N ASP A 65 13.67 -20.08 -14.51
CA ASP A 65 14.96 -20.58 -14.00
C ASP A 65 15.73 -19.46 -13.28
N ARG A 66 15.55 -19.39 -11.97
CA ARG A 66 16.21 -18.40 -11.10
C ARG A 66 17.68 -18.73 -10.80
N THR A 67 18.18 -19.89 -11.23
CA THR A 67 19.59 -20.27 -11.03
C THR A 67 20.53 -19.55 -12.00
N LYS A 68 19.99 -18.98 -13.09
CA LYS A 68 20.77 -18.24 -14.09
C LYS A 68 21.03 -16.78 -13.75
N TYR A 69 20.30 -16.22 -12.78
CA TYR A 69 20.48 -14.85 -12.33
C TYR A 69 21.27 -14.85 -11.02
N ASP A 70 22.59 -14.69 -11.14
CA ASP A 70 23.47 -14.41 -10.01
C ASP A 70 23.83 -12.91 -10.03
N PRO A 71 23.24 -12.09 -9.14
CA PRO A 71 23.52 -10.66 -9.08
C PRO A 71 24.92 -10.32 -8.54
N SER A 72 25.72 -11.30 -8.14
CA SER A 72 27.10 -11.12 -7.66
C SER A 72 28.18 -11.27 -8.73
N ARG A 73 27.79 -11.53 -10.00
CA ARG A 73 28.75 -11.69 -11.12
C ARG A 73 29.14 -10.39 -11.84
N ASP A 74 28.54 -9.25 -11.46
CA ASP A 74 28.79 -7.92 -12.04
C ASP A 74 29.48 -6.96 -11.05
N GLU A 75 30.37 -7.47 -10.18
CA GLU A 75 31.27 -6.65 -9.34
C GLU A 75 32.75 -6.96 -9.63
#